data_AF-A0A924U0G5-F1
#
_entry.id   AF-A0A924U0G5-F1
#
_cell.length_a   1.000
_cell.length_b   1.000
_cell.length_c   1.000
_cell.angle_alpha   90.00
_cell.angle_beta   90.00
_cell.angle_gamma   90.00
#
_symmetry.space_group_name_H-M   'P 1'
#
loop_
_entity.id
_entity.type
_entity.pdbx_description
1 polymer ?
#
loop_
_entity_poly.entity_id
_entity_poly.type
_entity_poly.pdbx_seq_one_letter_code
_entity_poly.pdbx_strand_id
1 'polypeptide(L)'
;MSFTATVQPSGRTFSVSRDESILTAAIRNGVGLPYGCKDGACGSCKCRLLEGRVIHGVHQAKALSTAEEAAGWILTCQAAPQSDVVIEARTVPGAGEFAVRKMPSRVSSITQPAPGVAILQLQLPANDRLQYHAGQYVEFILRDGARRSYSMANAPHTQVDKPGIELHLRHLPGGKFTDHVFGAMKEKDILRVEGPFGSFFLREDSAKPMILLASGTGFAPIKAIIEHLQFTKSQRQAVLYWGCRSKVDLYLHDWALNAAAQMPTLQYIPVLSEPKPEDAWTGRTGFVHRAVMHDHPNLMNHQVYACGVPVMVESARRDFEMKCGLPDDEFYADSFTSEADKHSA
;
A
#
# COMPACT_ATOMS: atom_id res chain seq x y z
N MET A 1 -16.62 24.20 15.07
CA MET A 1 -17.79 23.30 15.11
C MET A 1 -17.29 21.91 14.76
N SER A 2 -17.71 20.89 15.50
CA SER A 2 -17.35 19.49 15.27
C SER A 2 -18.62 18.65 15.12
N PHE A 3 -18.48 17.55 14.41
CA PHE A 3 -19.52 16.54 14.19
C PHE A 3 -19.05 15.20 14.75
N THR A 4 -19.99 14.29 14.98
CA THR A 4 -19.73 12.92 15.40
C THR A 4 -19.84 11.99 14.20
N ALA A 5 -18.80 11.19 13.97
CA ALA A 5 -18.83 10.10 13.00
C ALA A 5 -18.96 8.76 13.74
N THR A 6 -19.91 7.93 13.32
CA THR A 6 -20.14 6.58 13.84
C THR A 6 -19.86 5.54 12.76
N VAL A 7 -19.08 4.50 13.08
CA VAL A 7 -18.67 3.45 12.13
C VAL A 7 -19.42 2.16 12.41
N GLN A 8 -20.28 1.75 11.48
CA GLN A 8 -20.98 0.46 11.51
C GLN A 8 -20.20 -0.61 10.74
N PRO A 9 -20.22 -1.88 11.20
CA PRO A 9 -20.97 -2.41 12.36
C PRO A 9 -20.25 -2.24 13.71
N SER A 10 -19.05 -1.65 13.74
CA SER A 10 -18.21 -1.62 14.95
C SER A 10 -18.77 -0.79 16.11
N GLY A 11 -19.69 0.14 15.85
CA GLY A 11 -20.21 1.09 16.82
C GLY A 11 -19.20 2.16 17.29
N ARG A 12 -17.97 2.18 16.77
CA ARG A 12 -16.95 3.16 17.17
C ARG A 12 -17.36 4.57 16.76
N THR A 13 -17.19 5.52 17.66
CA THR A 13 -17.48 6.94 17.44
C THR A 13 -16.23 7.80 17.59
N PHE A 14 -16.15 8.88 16.81
CA PHE A 14 -15.07 9.86 16.91
C PHE A 14 -15.51 11.25 16.46
N SER A 15 -14.81 12.28 16.93
CA SER A 15 -15.11 13.68 16.59
C SER A 15 -14.33 14.15 15.36
N VAL A 16 -15.03 14.73 14.41
CA VAL A 16 -14.52 15.28 13.14
C VAL A 16 -14.74 16.79 13.11
N SER A 17 -13.70 17.55 12.78
CA SER A 17 -13.85 19.00 12.58
C SER A 17 -14.56 19.30 11.25
N ARG A 18 -15.30 20.40 11.15
CA ARG A 18 -16.09 20.75 9.94
C ARG A 18 -15.30 20.70 8.61
N ASP A 19 -14.04 21.11 8.64
CA ASP A 19 -13.18 21.19 7.44
C ASP A 19 -12.15 20.04 7.36
N GLU A 20 -12.28 19.04 8.24
CA GLU A 20 -11.41 17.86 8.31
C GLU A 20 -12.10 16.68 7.61
N SER A 21 -11.34 15.90 6.84
CA SER A 21 -11.88 14.67 6.25
C SER A 21 -12.18 13.64 7.35
N ILE A 22 -13.20 12.81 7.14
CA ILE A 22 -13.56 11.70 8.05
C ILE A 22 -12.34 10.81 8.32
N LEU A 23 -11.53 10.49 7.30
CA LEU A 23 -10.34 9.65 7.47
C LEU A 23 -9.27 10.33 8.32
N THR A 24 -9.00 11.63 8.11
CA THR A 24 -8.00 12.36 8.90
C THR A 24 -8.39 12.34 10.38
N ALA A 25 -9.67 12.60 10.67
CA ALA A 25 -10.19 12.52 12.04
C ALA A 25 -10.13 11.10 12.60
N ALA A 26 -10.45 10.07 11.81
CA ALA A 26 -10.35 8.68 12.24
C ALA A 26 -8.92 8.31 12.65
N ILE A 27 -7.93 8.64 11.81
CA ILE A 27 -6.50 8.41 12.10
C ILE A 27 -6.09 9.13 13.40
N ARG A 28 -6.48 10.41 13.56
CA ARG A 28 -6.17 11.21 14.76
C ARG A 28 -6.77 10.60 16.04
N ASN A 29 -7.92 9.95 15.95
CA ASN A 29 -8.60 9.30 17.07
C ASN A 29 -8.28 7.80 17.19
N GLY A 30 -7.30 7.28 16.43
CA GLY A 30 -6.93 5.86 16.46
C GLY A 30 -8.04 4.92 15.97
N VAL A 31 -8.95 5.41 15.13
CA VAL A 31 -10.03 4.63 14.52
C VAL A 31 -9.57 4.08 13.17
N GLY A 32 -9.49 2.76 13.08
CA GLY A 32 -9.03 2.05 11.89
C GLY A 32 -10.07 1.99 10.77
N LEU A 33 -9.94 2.90 9.81
CA LEU A 33 -10.66 2.86 8.54
C LEU A 33 -9.77 2.33 7.41
N PRO A 34 -10.34 1.80 6.32
CA PRO A 34 -9.55 1.35 5.18
C PRO A 34 -9.06 2.58 4.38
N TYR A 35 -7.80 2.59 3.97
CA TYR A 35 -7.23 3.63 3.10
C TYR A 35 -5.86 3.24 2.51
N GLY A 36 -5.53 3.88 1.38
CA GLY A 36 -4.22 3.80 0.72
C GLY A 36 -3.62 5.20 0.55
N CYS A 37 -3.98 5.91 -0.53
CA CYS A 37 -3.37 7.18 -0.95
C CYS A 37 -3.68 8.44 -0.10
N LYS A 38 -4.82 8.48 0.62
CA LYS A 38 -5.36 9.66 1.35
C LYS A 38 -5.70 10.89 0.50
N ASP A 39 -5.72 10.82 -0.83
CA ASP A 39 -5.89 11.99 -1.71
C ASP A 39 -6.99 11.84 -2.78
N GLY A 40 -7.88 10.85 -2.61
CA GLY A 40 -9.02 10.65 -3.51
C GLY A 40 -8.71 9.90 -4.81
N ALA A 41 -7.52 9.30 -4.94
CA ALA A 41 -7.11 8.63 -6.17
C ALA A 41 -7.34 7.12 -6.23
N CYS A 42 -7.13 6.40 -5.13
CA CYS A 42 -7.03 4.93 -5.15
C CYS A 42 -8.33 4.18 -4.85
N GLY A 43 -9.37 4.86 -4.36
CA GLY A 43 -10.64 4.22 -3.98
C GLY A 43 -10.61 3.32 -2.74
N SER A 44 -9.44 2.98 -2.16
CA SER A 44 -9.33 2.07 -1.02
C SER A 44 -10.08 2.51 0.25
N CYS A 45 -10.44 3.80 0.35
CA CYS A 45 -11.18 4.35 1.48
C CYS A 45 -12.69 4.51 1.22
N LYS A 46 -13.18 3.93 0.11
CA LYS A 46 -14.57 3.93 -0.28
C LYS A 46 -15.41 3.18 0.75
N CYS A 47 -16.49 3.82 1.19
CA CYS A 47 -17.45 3.23 2.12
C CYS A 47 -18.84 3.83 1.88
N ARG A 48 -19.86 3.29 2.54
CA ARG A 48 -21.24 3.73 2.34
C ARG A 48 -21.64 4.72 3.45
N LEU A 49 -22.22 5.85 3.07
CA LEU A 49 -22.86 6.78 3.98
C LEU A 49 -24.28 6.30 4.27
N LEU A 50 -24.56 5.96 5.52
CA LEU A 50 -25.88 5.50 5.96
C LEU A 50 -26.76 6.67 6.39
N GLU A 51 -26.19 7.62 7.13
CA GLU A 51 -26.89 8.79 7.65
C GLU A 51 -25.99 10.03 7.62
N GLY A 52 -26.62 11.21 7.51
CA GLY A 52 -25.95 12.50 7.54
C GLY A 52 -25.61 13.05 6.16
N ARG A 53 -24.78 14.10 6.12
CA ARG A 53 -24.33 14.76 4.88
C ARG A 53 -22.85 15.05 4.91
N VAL A 54 -22.20 14.89 3.77
CA VAL A 54 -20.79 15.23 3.55
C VAL A 54 -20.66 16.14 2.33
N ILE A 55 -19.58 16.92 2.28
CA ILE A 55 -19.09 17.56 1.06
C ILE A 55 -17.90 16.74 0.58
N HIS A 56 -17.92 16.32 -0.68
CA HIS A 56 -16.79 15.66 -1.33
C HIS A 56 -15.77 16.69 -1.81
N GLY A 57 -14.53 16.51 -1.40
CA GLY A 57 -13.36 17.17 -1.95
C GLY A 57 -13.02 16.64 -3.35
N VAL A 58 -11.94 17.15 -3.92
CA VAL A 58 -11.47 16.75 -5.25
C VAL A 58 -11.05 15.27 -5.23
N HIS A 59 -11.60 14.49 -6.15
CA HIS A 59 -11.30 13.07 -6.29
C HIS A 59 -11.42 12.63 -7.74
N GLN A 60 -10.86 11.47 -8.05
CA GLN A 60 -10.95 10.90 -9.40
C GLN A 60 -12.28 10.18 -9.59
N ALA A 61 -12.92 10.34 -10.75
CA ALA A 61 -14.18 9.66 -11.08
C ALA A 61 -14.06 8.12 -11.04
N LYS A 62 -12.85 7.57 -11.28
CA LYS A 62 -12.58 6.14 -11.14
C LYS A 62 -12.56 5.66 -9.68
N ALA A 63 -12.19 6.55 -8.76
CA ALA A 63 -12.16 6.26 -7.33
C ALA A 63 -13.57 6.37 -6.72
N LEU A 64 -14.37 7.33 -7.17
CA LEU A 64 -15.79 7.47 -6.84
C LEU A 64 -16.51 8.10 -8.02
N SER A 65 -17.38 7.34 -8.68
CA SER A 65 -18.15 7.84 -9.81
C SER A 65 -19.38 8.61 -9.35
N THR A 66 -19.95 9.47 -10.21
CA THR A 66 -21.20 10.19 -9.92
C THR A 66 -22.36 9.25 -9.61
N ALA A 67 -22.40 8.06 -10.23
CA ALA A 67 -23.42 7.05 -9.96
C ALA A 67 -23.26 6.42 -8.56
N GLU A 68 -22.02 6.16 -8.15
CA GLU A 68 -21.72 5.67 -6.80
C GLU A 68 -22.01 6.73 -5.74
N GLU A 69 -21.64 7.99 -5.98
CA GLU A 69 -21.95 9.11 -5.10
C GLU A 69 -23.47 9.27 -4.93
N ALA A 70 -24.24 9.23 -6.03
CA ALA A 70 -25.70 9.25 -5.99
C ALA A 70 -26.32 8.04 -5.26
N ALA A 71 -25.61 6.90 -5.24
CA ALA A 71 -26.00 5.70 -4.50
C ALA A 71 -25.53 5.71 -3.03
N GLY A 72 -24.96 6.82 -2.54
CA GLY A 72 -24.56 7.00 -1.15
C GLY A 72 -23.15 6.49 -0.81
N TRP A 73 -22.31 6.23 -1.81
CA TRP A 73 -20.90 5.94 -1.57
C TRP A 73 -20.08 7.21 -1.38
N ILE A 74 -19.08 7.14 -0.52
CA ILE A 74 -18.18 8.25 -0.20
C ILE A 74 -16.73 7.77 -0.18
N LEU A 75 -15.78 8.69 -0.34
CA LEU A 75 -14.36 8.47 -0.03
C LEU A 75 -14.04 9.14 1.30
N THR A 76 -13.79 8.38 2.37
CA THR A 76 -13.56 8.97 3.70
C THR A 76 -12.38 9.94 3.75
N CYS A 77 -11.39 9.81 2.84
CA CYS A 77 -10.27 10.75 2.72
C CYS A 77 -10.62 12.09 2.05
N GLN A 78 -11.74 12.17 1.35
CA GLN A 78 -12.23 13.39 0.68
C GLN A 78 -13.62 13.80 1.16
N ALA A 79 -14.23 13.12 2.14
CA ALA A 79 -15.54 13.47 2.68
C ALA A 79 -15.41 14.31 3.93
N ALA A 80 -15.85 15.57 3.89
CA ALA A 80 -15.92 16.48 5.03
C ALA A 80 -17.38 16.60 5.54
N PRO A 81 -17.68 16.22 6.80
CA PRO A 81 -19.06 16.16 7.29
C PRO A 81 -19.69 17.56 7.46
N GLN A 82 -20.99 17.65 7.18
CA GLN A 82 -21.83 18.84 7.39
C GLN A 82 -22.93 18.61 8.45
N SER A 83 -22.98 17.40 9.01
CA SER A 83 -23.79 16.96 10.14
C SER A 83 -23.07 15.81 10.84
N ASP A 84 -23.62 15.30 11.93
CA ASP A 84 -23.25 13.97 12.41
C ASP A 84 -23.50 12.94 11.28
N VAL A 85 -22.63 11.94 11.19
CA VAL A 85 -22.65 10.94 10.12
C VAL A 85 -22.57 9.53 10.67
N VAL A 86 -23.29 8.62 10.02
CA VAL A 86 -23.14 7.18 10.22
C VAL A 86 -22.61 6.59 8.92
N ILE A 87 -21.46 5.92 8.98
CA ILE A 87 -20.84 5.26 7.83
C ILE A 87 -20.80 3.76 8.06
N GLU A 88 -21.08 3.01 7.01
CA GLU A 88 -20.80 1.57 6.95
C GLU A 88 -19.43 1.42 6.31
N ALA A 89 -18.45 1.07 7.12
CA ALA A 89 -17.08 0.84 6.68
C ALA A 89 -16.53 -0.36 7.42
N ARG A 90 -15.82 -1.21 6.69
CA ARG A 90 -15.06 -2.28 7.32
C ARG A 90 -13.97 -1.66 8.19
N THR A 91 -14.09 -1.82 9.50
CA THR A 91 -12.98 -1.49 10.40
C THR A 91 -11.81 -2.40 10.08
N VAL A 92 -10.61 -1.82 10.02
CA VAL A 92 -9.39 -2.59 9.81
C VAL A 92 -8.75 -2.81 11.19
N PRO A 93 -8.82 -4.01 11.79
CA PRO A 93 -8.13 -4.31 13.05
C PRO A 93 -6.63 -4.05 12.87
N GLY A 94 -5.96 -3.41 13.83
CA GLY A 94 -4.57 -2.93 13.67
C GLY A 94 -4.43 -1.52 13.09
N ALA A 95 -5.37 -1.06 12.26
CA ALA A 95 -5.26 0.27 11.66
C ALA A 95 -5.48 1.36 12.72
N GLY A 96 -4.48 2.23 12.88
CA GLY A 96 -4.50 3.30 13.89
C GLY A 96 -4.08 2.87 15.31
N GLU A 97 -3.63 1.63 15.51
CA GLU A 97 -3.09 1.17 16.81
C GLU A 97 -1.73 1.81 17.13
N PHE A 98 -0.89 2.04 16.11
CA PHE A 98 0.40 2.67 16.29
C PHE A 98 0.33 4.19 16.14
N ALA A 99 0.99 4.89 17.07
CA ALA A 99 1.04 6.34 17.07
C ALA A 99 1.76 6.89 15.83
N VAL A 100 1.06 7.74 15.08
CA VAL A 100 1.65 8.50 13.98
C VAL A 100 2.63 9.52 14.54
N ARG A 101 3.88 9.47 14.09
CA ARG A 101 4.97 10.34 14.56
C ARG A 101 5.66 11.03 13.40
N LYS A 102 5.92 12.34 13.56
CA LYS A 102 6.83 13.10 12.69
C LYS A 102 8.25 12.91 13.21
N MET A 103 9.15 12.47 12.34
CA MET A 103 10.53 12.15 12.70
C MET A 103 11.51 12.70 11.68
N PRO A 104 12.64 13.31 12.12
CA PRO A 104 13.77 13.52 11.25
C PRO A 104 14.43 12.17 10.96
N SER A 105 14.63 11.86 9.69
CA SER A 105 15.21 10.60 9.23
C SER A 105 16.44 10.90 8.39
N ARG A 106 17.54 10.20 8.67
CA ARG A 106 18.81 10.38 7.95
C ARG A 106 18.93 9.33 6.85
N VAL A 107 19.30 9.74 5.64
CA VAL A 107 19.67 8.81 4.57
C VAL A 107 20.94 8.06 4.96
N SER A 108 20.81 6.77 5.21
CA SER A 108 21.94 5.89 5.54
C SER A 108 22.67 5.43 4.29
N SER A 109 21.91 5.00 3.27
CA SER A 109 22.45 4.58 1.98
C SER A 109 21.41 4.71 0.88
N ILE A 110 21.89 4.83 -0.35
CA ILE A 110 21.10 4.83 -1.58
C ILE A 110 21.74 3.82 -2.53
N THR A 111 21.01 2.81 -2.96
CA THR A 111 21.47 1.87 -3.99
C THR A 111 20.52 1.88 -5.18
N GLN A 112 21.05 1.64 -6.38
CA GLN A 112 20.26 1.61 -7.61
C GLN A 112 20.34 0.22 -8.24
N PRO A 113 19.51 -0.74 -7.80
CA PRO A 113 19.59 -2.13 -8.25
C PRO A 113 19.12 -2.34 -9.69
N ALA A 114 18.39 -1.37 -10.26
CA ALA A 114 17.93 -1.40 -11.64
C ALA A 114 17.74 0.03 -12.17
N PRO A 115 17.73 0.23 -13.51
CA PRO A 115 17.43 1.52 -14.10
C PRO A 115 16.10 2.10 -13.58
N GLY A 116 16.18 3.31 -13.03
CA GLY A 116 15.02 3.99 -12.47
C GLY A 116 14.45 3.35 -11.20
N VAL A 117 15.19 2.48 -10.50
CA VAL A 117 14.82 1.99 -9.17
C VAL A 117 15.91 2.38 -8.17
N ALA A 118 15.50 2.93 -7.03
CA ALA A 118 16.38 3.21 -5.90
C ALA A 118 15.88 2.49 -4.65
N ILE A 119 16.79 1.92 -3.89
CA ILE A 119 16.52 1.45 -2.52
C ILE A 119 17.14 2.47 -1.57
N LEU A 120 16.29 3.06 -0.75
CA LEU A 120 16.67 4.07 0.23
C LEU A 120 16.62 3.45 1.63
N GLN A 121 17.75 3.47 2.33
CA GLN A 121 17.80 3.12 3.74
C GLN A 121 17.76 4.38 4.58
N LEU A 122 16.84 4.46 5.52
CA LEU A 122 16.67 5.59 6.43
C LEU A 122 16.96 5.18 7.86
N GLN A 123 17.93 5.84 8.49
CA GLN A 123 18.11 5.79 9.93
C GLN A 123 17.05 6.67 10.60
N LEU A 124 16.33 6.09 11.56
CA LEU A 124 15.36 6.79 12.42
C LEU A 124 16.04 7.31 13.70
N PRO A 125 15.43 8.26 14.44
CA PRO A 125 15.99 8.78 15.70
C PRO A 125 16.26 7.68 16.74
N ALA A 126 17.37 7.81 17.48
CA ALA A 126 17.94 6.76 18.33
C ALA A 126 17.09 6.34 19.54
N ASN A 127 16.08 7.12 19.92
CA ASN A 127 15.34 6.92 21.18
C ASN A 127 13.99 6.23 21.00
N ASP A 128 13.59 5.90 19.77
CA ASP A 128 12.28 5.28 19.56
C ASP A 128 12.22 4.49 18.25
N ARG A 129 11.87 3.20 18.35
CA ARG A 129 11.61 2.38 17.17
C ARG A 129 10.25 2.76 16.61
N LEU A 130 10.16 2.95 15.30
CA LEU A 130 8.86 3.13 14.67
C LEU A 130 8.10 1.80 14.76
N GLN A 131 7.01 1.78 15.51
CA GLN A 131 6.08 0.66 15.49
C GLN A 131 5.20 0.80 14.25
N TYR A 132 5.06 -0.29 13.50
CA TYR A 132 4.23 -0.38 12.30
C TYR A 132 3.92 -1.85 12.02
N HIS A 133 2.92 -2.11 11.17
CA HIS A 133 2.67 -3.44 10.63
C HIS A 133 3.34 -3.61 9.26
N ALA A 134 3.83 -4.82 8.97
CA ALA A 134 4.43 -5.13 7.68
C ALA A 134 3.44 -4.90 6.53
N GLY A 135 3.78 -3.97 5.63
CA GLY A 135 2.95 -3.51 4.52
C GLY A 135 2.59 -2.02 4.58
N GLN A 136 2.66 -1.40 5.75
CA GLN A 136 2.35 0.02 5.92
C GLN A 136 3.35 0.94 5.21
N TYR A 137 3.05 2.23 5.20
CA TYR A 137 3.88 3.25 4.57
C TYR A 137 4.18 4.44 5.48
N VAL A 138 5.13 5.26 5.04
CA VAL A 138 5.42 6.58 5.60
C VAL A 138 5.26 7.66 4.53
N GLU A 139 5.06 8.90 4.95
CA GLU A 139 5.04 10.06 4.07
C GLU A 139 6.27 10.94 4.29
N PHE A 140 6.94 11.33 3.21
CA PHE A 140 7.88 12.44 3.24
C PHE A 140 7.13 13.76 3.19
N ILE A 141 7.54 14.69 4.05
CA ILE A 141 7.07 16.08 4.05
C ILE A 141 8.13 16.93 3.35
N LEU A 142 7.83 17.38 2.13
CA LEU A 142 8.73 18.20 1.32
C LEU A 142 8.72 19.66 1.79
N ARG A 143 9.70 20.45 1.34
CA ARG A 143 9.89 21.86 1.75
C ARG A 143 8.69 22.75 1.40
N ASP A 144 8.01 22.45 0.32
CA ASP A 144 6.80 23.15 -0.15
C ASP A 144 5.52 22.63 0.53
N GLY A 145 5.65 21.74 1.53
CA GLY A 145 4.54 21.10 2.22
C GLY A 145 3.93 19.91 1.48
N ALA A 146 4.37 19.60 0.25
CA ALA A 146 3.87 18.45 -0.49
C ALA A 146 4.25 17.14 0.22
N ARG A 147 3.39 16.12 0.08
CA ARG A 147 3.55 14.82 0.72
C ARG A 147 3.76 13.71 -0.29
N ARG A 148 4.67 12.78 0.00
CA ARG A 148 4.93 11.62 -0.87
C ARG A 148 4.99 10.35 -0.05
N SER A 149 4.09 9.42 -0.35
CA SER A 149 3.96 8.14 0.33
C SER A 149 4.91 7.09 -0.25
N TYR A 150 5.60 6.35 0.61
CA TYR A 150 6.42 5.19 0.23
C TYR A 150 6.25 4.09 1.27
N SER A 151 5.90 2.90 0.82
CA SER A 151 5.70 1.74 1.70
C SER A 151 7.03 1.19 2.20
N MET A 152 7.08 0.81 3.48
CA MET A 152 8.27 0.21 4.06
C MET A 152 8.51 -1.16 3.42
N ALA A 153 9.76 -1.43 3.06
CA ALA A 153 10.19 -2.65 2.41
C ALA A 153 10.81 -3.68 3.35
N ASN A 154 10.98 -3.32 4.63
CA ASN A 154 11.46 -4.20 5.68
C ASN A 154 10.40 -4.46 6.76
N ALA A 155 10.46 -5.63 7.38
CA ALA A 155 9.59 -5.99 8.49
C ALA A 155 9.93 -5.23 9.78
N PRO A 156 8.96 -4.98 10.68
CA PRO A 156 9.17 -4.20 11.89
C PRO A 156 10.29 -4.70 12.79
N HIS A 157 10.46 -6.03 12.88
CA HIS A 157 11.47 -6.67 13.73
C HIS A 157 12.91 -6.42 13.27
N THR A 158 13.14 -6.13 11.97
CA THR A 158 14.50 -5.94 11.44
C THR A 158 15.17 -4.67 11.99
N GLN A 159 14.36 -3.73 12.52
CA GLN A 159 14.82 -2.54 13.22
C GLN A 159 15.63 -2.84 14.48
N VAL A 160 15.55 -4.07 15.01
CA VAL A 160 16.34 -4.50 16.16
C VAL A 160 17.83 -4.54 15.80
N ASP A 161 18.16 -5.13 14.66
CA ASP A 161 19.54 -5.32 14.20
C ASP A 161 20.02 -4.16 13.34
N LYS A 162 19.12 -3.59 12.53
CA LYS A 162 19.40 -2.46 11.61
C LYS A 162 18.38 -1.35 11.86
N PRO A 163 18.65 -0.41 12.79
CA PRO A 163 17.73 0.67 13.12
C PRO A 163 17.41 1.52 11.90
N GLY A 164 16.19 1.39 11.39
CA GLY A 164 15.79 2.11 10.18
C GLY A 164 14.64 1.49 9.41
N ILE A 165 14.27 2.17 8.33
CA ILE A 165 13.32 1.66 7.34
C ILE A 165 13.95 1.67 5.95
N GLU A 166 13.58 0.68 5.15
CA GLU A 166 13.94 0.51 3.76
C GLU A 166 12.76 0.92 2.89
N LEU A 167 13.02 1.63 1.78
CA LEU A 167 12.00 2.06 0.82
C LEU A 167 12.46 1.73 -0.60
N HIS A 168 11.56 1.28 -1.46
CA HIS A 168 11.82 1.08 -2.89
C HIS A 168 11.13 2.17 -3.71
N LEU A 169 11.90 2.94 -4.46
CA LEU A 169 11.43 4.10 -5.20
C LEU A 169 11.60 3.87 -6.70
N ARG A 170 10.54 4.11 -7.45
CA ARG A 170 10.59 4.21 -8.91
C ARG A 170 10.86 5.66 -9.29
N HIS A 171 11.82 5.88 -10.19
CA HIS A 171 12.06 7.21 -10.75
C HIS A 171 10.87 7.62 -11.61
N LEU A 172 10.24 8.74 -11.23
CA LEU A 172 9.25 9.43 -12.05
C LEU A 172 9.90 10.72 -12.55
N PRO A 173 10.25 10.83 -13.84
CA PRO A 173 10.84 12.04 -14.40
C PRO A 173 9.94 13.27 -14.18
N GLY A 174 10.50 14.37 -13.71
CA GLY A 174 9.75 15.57 -13.31
C GLY A 174 9.14 15.47 -11.91
N GLY A 175 9.34 14.36 -11.21
CA GLY A 175 8.80 14.11 -9.88
C GLY A 175 9.59 14.87 -8.81
N LYS A 176 8.90 15.74 -8.05
CA LYS A 176 9.49 16.58 -6.98
C LYS A 176 10.43 15.86 -6.01
N PHE A 177 10.12 14.61 -5.66
CA PHE A 177 10.93 13.82 -4.73
C PHE A 177 11.87 12.85 -5.44
N THR A 178 11.38 12.13 -6.45
CA THR A 178 12.18 11.12 -7.13
C THR A 178 13.31 11.72 -7.95
N ASP A 179 13.14 12.89 -8.59
CA ASP A 179 14.27 13.57 -9.24
C ASP A 179 15.37 13.96 -8.24
N HIS A 180 14.98 14.32 -7.01
CA HIS A 180 15.94 14.59 -5.95
C HIS A 180 16.67 13.31 -5.53
N VAL A 181 15.96 12.20 -5.31
CA VAL A 181 16.53 10.89 -4.93
C VAL A 181 17.54 10.38 -5.96
N PHE A 182 17.22 10.49 -7.25
CA PHE A 182 18.09 10.00 -8.34
C PHE A 182 19.14 11.01 -8.79
N GLY A 183 19.10 12.24 -8.29
CA GLY A 183 20.03 13.31 -8.66
C GLY A 183 20.83 13.83 -7.47
N ALA A 184 20.25 14.78 -6.73
CA ALA A 184 20.99 15.59 -5.77
C ALA A 184 21.07 15.00 -4.34
N MET A 185 20.27 13.99 -4.02
CA MET A 185 20.23 13.37 -2.69
C MET A 185 21.55 12.62 -2.41
N LYS A 186 22.03 12.75 -1.18
CA LYS A 186 23.26 12.09 -0.71
C LYS A 186 23.03 11.38 0.61
N GLU A 187 23.91 10.43 0.90
CA GLU A 187 24.02 9.90 2.25
C GLU A 187 24.21 11.02 3.26
N LYS A 188 23.65 10.82 4.45
CA LYS A 188 23.58 11.76 5.58
C LYS A 188 22.58 12.91 5.41
N ASP A 189 21.93 13.07 4.25
CA ASP A 189 20.82 14.01 4.09
C ASP A 189 19.72 13.72 5.11
N ILE A 190 19.08 14.79 5.60
CA ILE A 190 18.02 14.69 6.60
C ILE A 190 16.69 15.01 5.92
N LEU A 191 15.76 14.05 6.02
CA LEU A 191 14.41 14.13 5.51
C LEU A 191 13.43 14.19 6.67
N ARG A 192 12.24 14.76 6.45
CA ARG A 192 11.15 14.73 7.42
C ARG A 192 10.15 13.67 6.99
N VAL A 193 9.97 12.68 7.84
CA VAL A 193 9.09 11.52 7.61
C VAL A 193 7.96 11.55 8.63
N GLU A 194 6.77 11.11 8.25
CA GLU A 194 5.65 10.89 9.15
C GLU A 194 4.99 9.53 8.90
N GLY A 195 4.65 8.81 9.97
CA GLY A 195 3.93 7.56 9.89
C GLY A 195 3.92 6.79 11.23
N PRO A 196 3.44 5.53 11.23
CA PRO A 196 3.03 4.78 10.05
C PRO A 196 1.64 5.14 9.55
N PHE A 197 1.38 4.84 8.29
CA PHE A 197 0.08 4.99 7.62
C PHE A 197 -0.27 3.74 6.81
N GLY A 198 -1.53 3.66 6.40
CA GLY A 198 -2.05 2.65 5.50
C GLY A 198 -2.78 1.53 6.22
N SER A 199 -3.80 0.99 5.55
CA SER A 199 -4.52 -0.21 5.97
C SER A 199 -4.04 -1.48 5.26
N PHE A 200 -3.06 -1.37 4.36
CA PHE A 200 -2.40 -2.51 3.72
C PHE A 200 -1.34 -3.08 4.66
N PHE A 201 -1.65 -4.17 5.32
CA PHE A 201 -0.69 -4.92 6.12
C PHE A 201 -1.17 -6.35 6.32
N LEU A 202 -0.26 -7.24 6.71
CA LEU A 202 -0.58 -8.65 6.97
C LEU A 202 -1.69 -8.80 8.03
N ARG A 203 -2.73 -9.58 7.72
CA ARG A 203 -3.76 -9.99 8.69
C ARG A 203 -3.31 -11.26 9.41
N GLU A 204 -2.87 -11.14 10.66
CA GLU A 204 -2.32 -12.26 11.43
C GLU A 204 -3.38 -13.17 12.05
N ASP A 205 -4.64 -12.72 12.09
CA ASP A 205 -5.80 -13.44 12.60
C ASP A 205 -6.42 -14.44 11.60
N SER A 206 -5.91 -14.47 10.36
CA SER A 206 -6.37 -15.38 9.30
C SER A 206 -5.34 -16.46 9.01
N ALA A 207 -5.80 -17.68 8.76
CA ALA A 207 -4.98 -18.80 8.30
C ALA A 207 -5.13 -19.09 6.79
N LYS A 208 -5.97 -18.33 6.08
CA LYS A 208 -6.24 -18.54 4.64
C LYS A 208 -4.93 -18.45 3.81
N PRO A 209 -4.78 -19.25 2.74
CA PRO A 209 -3.68 -19.10 1.80
C PRO A 209 -3.65 -17.71 1.17
N MET A 210 -2.45 -17.24 0.83
CA MET A 210 -2.19 -15.87 0.40
C MET A 210 -1.70 -15.81 -1.04
N ILE A 211 -2.26 -14.89 -1.82
CA ILE A 211 -1.68 -14.42 -3.07
C ILE A 211 -1.03 -13.07 -2.80
N LEU A 212 0.31 -13.02 -2.92
CA LEU A 212 1.08 -11.78 -2.84
C LEU A 212 1.29 -11.28 -4.27
N LEU A 213 0.62 -10.21 -4.65
CA LEU A 213 0.61 -9.69 -6.01
C LEU A 213 1.35 -8.35 -6.08
N ALA A 214 2.50 -8.32 -6.72
CA ALA A 214 3.32 -7.11 -6.86
C ALA A 214 3.44 -6.68 -8.33
N SER A 215 3.52 -5.37 -8.58
CA SER A 215 4.06 -4.85 -9.84
C SER A 215 5.14 -3.81 -9.60
N GLY A 216 6.30 -3.95 -10.25
CA GLY A 216 7.42 -3.00 -10.10
C GLY A 216 7.82 -2.82 -8.63
N THR A 217 7.89 -1.56 -8.16
CA THR A 217 8.25 -1.26 -6.77
C THR A 217 7.15 -1.55 -5.75
N GLY A 218 5.95 -1.96 -6.19
CA GLY A 218 4.93 -2.56 -5.31
C GLY A 218 5.41 -3.82 -4.59
N PHE A 219 6.59 -4.34 -4.97
CA PHE A 219 7.30 -5.36 -4.22
C PHE A 219 7.77 -4.91 -2.83
N ALA A 220 8.00 -3.61 -2.58
CA ALA A 220 8.42 -3.12 -1.26
C ALA A 220 7.56 -3.65 -0.09
N PRO A 221 6.27 -3.31 0.01
CA PRO A 221 5.48 -3.73 1.16
C PRO A 221 5.25 -5.25 1.18
N ILE A 222 5.31 -5.92 0.02
CA ILE A 222 5.26 -7.38 -0.08
C ILE A 222 6.52 -8.03 0.51
N LYS A 223 7.71 -7.46 0.25
CA LYS A 223 8.97 -7.88 0.87
C LYS A 223 8.89 -7.78 2.39
N ALA A 224 8.37 -6.68 2.93
CA ALA A 224 8.15 -6.53 4.38
C ALA A 224 7.22 -7.62 4.94
N ILE A 225 6.14 -7.95 4.23
CA ILE A 225 5.22 -9.04 4.61
C ILE A 225 5.96 -10.38 4.63
N ILE A 226 6.75 -10.69 3.60
CA ILE A 226 7.52 -11.95 3.50
C ILE A 226 8.54 -12.05 4.63
N GLU A 227 9.31 -10.99 4.91
CA GLU A 227 10.26 -10.97 6.03
C GLU A 227 9.55 -11.22 7.38
N HIS A 228 8.36 -10.65 7.58
CA HIS A 228 7.59 -10.87 8.80
C HIS A 228 7.06 -12.31 8.91
N LEU A 229 6.60 -12.90 7.79
CA LEU A 229 6.22 -14.32 7.74
C LEU A 229 7.39 -15.25 8.06
N GLN A 230 8.61 -14.92 7.60
CA GLN A 230 9.84 -15.66 7.94
C GLN A 230 10.13 -15.59 9.44
N PHE A 231 10.12 -14.38 10.00
CA PHE A 231 10.44 -14.15 11.41
C PHE A 231 9.46 -14.85 12.36
N THR A 232 8.17 -14.77 12.05
CA THR A 232 7.10 -15.45 12.80
C THR A 232 7.02 -16.95 12.53
N LYS A 233 7.82 -17.46 11.58
CA LYS A 233 7.79 -18.87 11.11
C LYS A 233 6.39 -19.31 10.71
N SER A 234 5.66 -18.43 10.04
CA SER A 234 4.27 -18.65 9.65
C SER A 234 4.12 -19.90 8.80
N GLN A 235 3.08 -20.68 9.08
CA GLN A 235 2.72 -21.89 8.33
C GLN A 235 1.73 -21.60 7.18
N ARG A 236 1.33 -20.33 7.00
CA ARG A 236 0.41 -19.94 5.93
C ARG A 236 1.06 -20.12 4.57
N GLN A 237 0.35 -20.78 3.67
CA GLN A 237 0.76 -20.92 2.27
C GLN A 237 0.68 -19.57 1.58
N ALA A 238 1.73 -19.18 0.87
CA ALA A 238 1.82 -17.94 0.13
C ALA A 238 2.41 -18.17 -1.26
N VAL A 239 1.85 -17.50 -2.27
CA VAL A 239 2.42 -17.45 -3.61
C VAL A 239 2.67 -16.00 -4.00
N LEU A 240 3.94 -15.65 -4.21
CA LEU A 240 4.37 -14.37 -4.73
C LEU A 240 4.32 -14.35 -6.24
N TYR A 241 3.46 -13.51 -6.80
CA TYR A 241 3.49 -13.15 -8.21
C TYR A 241 4.07 -11.74 -8.35
N TRP A 242 5.23 -11.62 -8.98
CA TRP A 242 5.87 -10.32 -9.21
C TRP A 242 5.91 -9.99 -10.70
N GLY A 243 5.04 -9.07 -11.09
CA GLY A 243 4.92 -8.57 -12.46
C GLY A 243 5.89 -7.42 -12.75
N CYS A 244 6.70 -7.60 -13.77
CA CYS A 244 7.61 -6.58 -14.29
C CYS A 244 7.56 -6.52 -15.82
N ARG A 245 8.09 -5.45 -16.42
CA ARG A 245 8.13 -5.35 -17.89
C ARG A 245 9.17 -6.30 -18.46
N SER A 246 10.41 -6.14 -18.00
CA SER A 246 11.58 -6.91 -18.44
C SER A 246 12.36 -7.48 -17.26
N LYS A 247 13.33 -8.36 -17.51
CA LYS A 247 14.05 -9.05 -16.42
C LYS A 247 14.80 -8.11 -15.50
N VAL A 248 15.38 -7.03 -16.02
CA VAL A 248 16.11 -6.04 -15.21
C VAL A 248 15.21 -5.33 -14.19
N ASP A 249 13.90 -5.27 -14.43
CA ASP A 249 12.94 -4.68 -13.50
C ASP A 249 12.63 -5.59 -12.30
N LEU A 250 13.01 -6.87 -12.33
CA LEU A 250 13.00 -7.76 -11.16
C LEU A 250 14.22 -7.48 -10.28
N TYR A 251 14.32 -6.24 -9.80
CA TYR A 251 15.54 -5.67 -9.20
C TYR A 251 15.99 -6.32 -7.87
N LEU A 252 15.17 -7.21 -7.30
CA LEU A 252 15.49 -8.06 -6.15
C LEU A 252 15.10 -9.52 -6.42
N HIS A 253 15.24 -9.97 -7.68
CA HIS A 253 14.89 -11.32 -8.10
C HIS A 253 15.55 -12.41 -7.23
N ASP A 254 16.87 -12.30 -7.03
CA ASP A 254 17.65 -13.27 -6.25
C ASP A 254 17.22 -13.29 -4.78
N TRP A 255 16.85 -12.13 -4.22
CA TRP A 255 16.29 -12.07 -2.87
C TRP A 255 14.99 -12.88 -2.78
N ALA A 256 14.08 -12.72 -3.76
CA ALA A 256 12.81 -13.42 -3.78
C ALA A 256 12.97 -14.93 -4.00
N LEU A 257 13.92 -15.35 -4.85
CA LEU A 257 14.31 -16.75 -5.01
C LEU A 257 14.84 -17.34 -3.71
N ASN A 258 15.75 -16.63 -3.04
CA ASN A 258 16.32 -17.08 -1.77
C ASN A 258 15.27 -17.17 -0.66
N ALA A 259 14.35 -16.20 -0.58
CA ALA A 259 13.25 -16.23 0.37
C ALA A 259 12.34 -17.45 0.16
N ALA A 260 11.97 -17.75 -1.09
CA ALA A 260 11.17 -18.94 -1.42
C ALA A 260 11.94 -20.25 -1.14
N ALA A 261 13.24 -20.30 -1.40
CA ALA A 261 14.06 -21.48 -1.10
C ALA A 261 14.17 -21.78 0.42
N GLN A 262 14.12 -20.74 1.26
CA GLN A 262 14.17 -20.87 2.72
C GLN A 262 12.81 -21.10 3.38
N MET A 263 11.72 -20.91 2.63
CA MET A 263 10.36 -21.01 3.13
C MET A 263 9.56 -22.04 2.32
N PRO A 264 9.39 -23.27 2.83
CA PRO A 264 8.57 -24.28 2.15
C PRO A 264 7.11 -23.85 1.90
N THR A 265 6.64 -22.84 2.61
CA THR A 265 5.30 -22.24 2.51
C THR A 265 5.22 -21.09 1.50
N LEU A 266 6.33 -20.66 0.89
CA LEU A 266 6.37 -19.57 -0.08
C LEU A 266 6.81 -20.08 -1.46
N GLN A 267 5.95 -19.89 -2.45
CA GLN A 267 6.31 -20.05 -3.86
C GLN A 267 6.53 -18.67 -4.51
N TYR A 268 7.53 -18.55 -5.38
CA TYR A 268 7.77 -17.33 -6.15
C TYR A 268 7.60 -17.58 -7.66
N ILE A 269 6.74 -16.79 -8.28
CA ILE A 269 6.40 -16.83 -9.70
C ILE A 269 6.64 -15.43 -10.31
N PRO A 270 7.82 -15.16 -10.88
CA PRO A 270 8.07 -13.95 -11.64
C PRO A 270 7.28 -13.96 -12.97
N VAL A 271 6.75 -12.81 -13.36
CA VAL A 271 5.99 -12.65 -14.62
C VAL A 271 6.49 -11.43 -15.39
N LEU A 272 6.88 -11.62 -16.65
CA LEU A 272 7.32 -10.53 -17.52
C LEU A 272 6.28 -10.21 -18.60
N SER A 273 5.79 -8.96 -18.64
CA SER A 273 4.81 -8.57 -19.65
C SER A 273 5.43 -8.37 -21.04
N GLU A 274 6.68 -7.91 -21.08
CA GLU A 274 7.43 -7.57 -22.29
C GLU A 274 8.90 -8.04 -22.15
N PRO A 275 9.14 -9.36 -21.99
CA PRO A 275 10.51 -9.87 -21.90
C PRO A 275 11.26 -9.50 -23.17
N LYS A 276 12.49 -9.00 -23.02
CA LYS A 276 13.33 -8.68 -24.17
C LYS A 276 14.03 -9.95 -24.68
N PRO A 277 14.42 -10.03 -25.96
CA PRO A 277 15.16 -11.17 -26.48
C PRO A 277 16.43 -11.50 -25.66
N GLU A 278 17.15 -10.47 -25.20
CA GLU A 278 18.35 -10.62 -24.36
C GLU A 278 18.09 -11.15 -22.94
N ASP A 279 16.83 -11.11 -22.46
CA ASP A 279 16.49 -11.63 -21.14
C ASP A 279 16.59 -13.17 -21.07
N ALA A 280 16.58 -13.84 -22.24
CA ALA A 280 16.50 -15.29 -22.40
C ALA A 280 15.40 -15.91 -21.50
N TRP A 281 14.26 -15.23 -21.43
CA TRP A 281 13.22 -15.53 -20.47
C TRP A 281 12.43 -16.79 -20.85
N THR A 282 12.43 -17.77 -19.96
CA THR A 282 11.65 -19.02 -20.09
C THR A 282 10.51 -19.12 -19.07
N GLY A 283 10.35 -18.10 -18.23
CA GLY A 283 9.31 -18.02 -17.21
C GLY A 283 7.96 -17.53 -17.75
N ARG A 284 7.08 -17.15 -16.83
CA ARG A 284 5.73 -16.69 -17.18
C ARG A 284 5.76 -15.36 -17.92
N THR A 285 4.85 -15.21 -18.87
CA THR A 285 4.70 -13.97 -19.65
C THR A 285 3.28 -13.41 -19.57
N GLY A 286 3.13 -12.13 -19.91
CA GLY A 286 1.85 -11.42 -19.92
C GLY A 286 1.57 -10.66 -18.62
N PHE A 287 0.30 -10.38 -18.35
CA PHE A 287 -0.08 -9.61 -17.17
C PHE A 287 -0.13 -10.49 -15.92
N VAL A 288 0.50 -10.02 -14.84
CA VAL A 288 0.66 -10.77 -13.59
C VAL A 288 -0.66 -11.26 -12.99
N HIS A 289 -1.73 -10.46 -13.01
CA HIS A 289 -3.04 -10.89 -12.49
C HIS A 289 -3.63 -12.06 -13.31
N ARG A 290 -3.36 -12.13 -14.62
CA ARG A 290 -3.81 -13.27 -15.45
C ARG A 290 -3.04 -14.55 -15.15
N ALA A 291 -1.76 -14.43 -14.78
CA ALA A 291 -0.98 -15.58 -14.31
C ALA A 291 -1.61 -16.17 -13.03
N VAL A 292 -2.00 -15.31 -12.08
CA VAL A 292 -2.75 -15.73 -10.88
C VAL A 292 -4.04 -16.47 -11.27
N MET A 293 -4.86 -15.90 -12.17
CA MET A 293 -6.13 -16.53 -12.57
C MET A 293 -5.94 -17.89 -13.26
N HIS A 294 -4.84 -18.06 -14.00
CA HIS A 294 -4.52 -19.33 -14.64
C HIS A 294 -4.19 -20.42 -13.61
N ASP A 295 -3.40 -20.07 -12.59
CA ASP A 295 -2.96 -21.00 -11.56
C ASP A 295 -4.03 -21.23 -10.48
N HIS A 296 -4.84 -20.21 -10.23
CA HIS A 296 -5.88 -20.16 -9.20
C HIS A 296 -7.21 -19.67 -9.82
N PRO A 297 -7.94 -20.53 -10.56
CA PRO A 297 -9.23 -20.17 -11.12
C PRO A 297 -10.31 -19.94 -10.05
N ASN A 298 -10.05 -20.36 -8.80
CA ASN A 298 -10.94 -20.16 -7.66
C ASN A 298 -10.17 -19.57 -6.46
N LEU A 299 -10.57 -18.38 -6.04
CA LEU A 299 -9.97 -17.61 -4.96
C LEU A 299 -10.91 -17.46 -3.74
N MET A 300 -12.04 -18.17 -3.67
CA MET A 300 -13.03 -18.05 -2.58
C MET A 300 -12.43 -18.19 -1.17
N ASN A 301 -11.39 -19.01 -1.03
CA ASN A 301 -10.72 -19.28 0.25
C ASN A 301 -9.34 -18.62 0.40
N HIS A 302 -9.01 -17.66 -0.47
CA HIS A 302 -7.71 -16.97 -0.45
C HIS A 302 -7.83 -15.55 0.13
N GLN A 303 -6.71 -15.02 0.58
CA GLN A 303 -6.51 -13.58 0.75
C GLN A 303 -5.56 -13.07 -0.32
N VAL A 304 -5.87 -11.94 -0.91
CA VAL A 304 -5.00 -11.27 -1.89
C VAL A 304 -4.41 -10.02 -1.26
N TYR A 305 -3.09 -9.88 -1.36
CA TYR A 305 -2.34 -8.70 -0.99
C TYR A 305 -1.72 -8.12 -2.26
N ALA A 306 -2.36 -7.10 -2.84
CA ALA A 306 -1.98 -6.52 -4.11
C ALA A 306 -1.35 -5.13 -3.96
N CYS A 307 -0.14 -4.94 -4.49
CA CYS A 307 0.54 -3.65 -4.45
C CYS A 307 1.25 -3.29 -5.75
N GLY A 308 1.10 -2.05 -6.19
CA GLY A 308 1.80 -1.52 -7.35
C GLY A 308 0.98 -0.52 -8.15
N VAL A 309 1.16 -0.52 -9.48
CA VAL A 309 0.55 0.49 -10.35
C VAL A 309 -0.99 0.37 -10.35
N PRO A 310 -1.74 1.49 -10.42
CA PRO A 310 -3.19 1.48 -10.27
C PRO A 310 -3.90 0.52 -11.21
N VAL A 311 -3.54 0.54 -12.50
CA VAL A 311 -4.14 -0.34 -13.52
C VAL A 311 -4.01 -1.83 -13.18
N MET A 312 -2.90 -2.24 -12.55
CA MET A 312 -2.69 -3.64 -12.15
C MET A 312 -3.60 -4.00 -10.99
N VAL A 313 -3.64 -3.16 -9.95
CA VAL A 313 -4.44 -3.40 -8.74
C VAL A 313 -5.94 -3.42 -9.08
N GLU A 314 -6.40 -2.45 -9.88
CA GLU A 314 -7.79 -2.34 -10.32
C GLU A 314 -8.21 -3.55 -11.18
N SER A 315 -7.38 -3.93 -12.15
CA SER A 315 -7.66 -5.10 -13.00
C SER A 315 -7.68 -6.39 -12.18
N ALA A 316 -6.75 -6.55 -11.24
CA ALA A 316 -6.69 -7.70 -10.36
C ALA A 316 -7.93 -7.80 -9.47
N ARG A 317 -8.31 -6.72 -8.79
CA ARG A 317 -9.51 -6.69 -7.93
C ARG A 317 -10.75 -7.11 -8.72
N ARG A 318 -11.01 -6.40 -9.81
CA ARG A 318 -12.17 -6.60 -10.68
C ARG A 318 -12.26 -8.05 -11.17
N ASP A 319 -11.16 -8.57 -11.71
CA ASP A 319 -11.17 -9.89 -12.32
C ASP A 319 -11.17 -11.02 -11.27
N PHE A 320 -10.50 -10.85 -10.12
CA PHE A 320 -10.49 -11.85 -9.05
C PHE A 320 -11.87 -11.98 -8.39
N GLU A 321 -12.55 -10.86 -8.14
CA GLU A 321 -13.91 -10.86 -7.59
C GLU A 321 -14.90 -11.47 -8.58
N MET A 322 -14.97 -10.95 -9.81
CA MET A 322 -16.01 -11.37 -10.77
C MET A 322 -15.76 -12.73 -11.41
N LYS A 323 -14.50 -13.14 -11.61
CA LYS A 323 -14.16 -14.35 -12.38
C LYS A 323 -13.57 -15.47 -11.55
N CYS A 324 -12.98 -15.16 -10.39
CA CYS A 324 -12.37 -16.15 -9.52
C CYS A 324 -13.10 -16.30 -8.18
N GLY A 325 -14.14 -15.52 -7.91
CA GLY A 325 -14.96 -15.62 -6.71
C GLY A 325 -14.25 -15.19 -5.43
N LEU A 326 -13.22 -14.33 -5.52
CA LEU A 326 -12.61 -13.75 -4.33
C LEU A 326 -13.65 -12.90 -3.57
N PRO A 327 -13.86 -13.10 -2.26
CA PRO A 327 -14.68 -12.21 -1.46
C PRO A 327 -14.11 -10.78 -1.49
N ASP A 328 -14.99 -9.78 -1.57
CA ASP A 328 -14.61 -8.36 -1.63
C ASP A 328 -13.78 -7.92 -0.41
N ASP A 329 -14.03 -8.56 0.74
CA ASP A 329 -13.32 -8.36 1.99
C ASP A 329 -12.02 -9.17 2.11
N GLU A 330 -11.60 -9.90 1.07
CA GLU A 330 -10.34 -10.62 1.06
C GLU A 330 -9.33 -10.08 0.03
N PHE A 331 -9.61 -8.89 -0.54
CA PHE A 331 -8.67 -8.15 -1.40
C PHE A 331 -8.09 -6.92 -0.68
N TYR A 332 -6.89 -7.07 -0.13
CA TYR A 332 -6.13 -5.98 0.50
C TYR A 332 -5.22 -5.33 -0.54
N ALA A 333 -5.27 -4.01 -0.66
CA ALA A 333 -4.54 -3.32 -1.71
C ALA A 333 -3.87 -2.02 -1.29
N ASP A 334 -2.68 -1.78 -1.84
CA ASP A 334 -1.99 -0.50 -1.81
C ASP A 334 -1.62 -0.07 -3.24
N SER A 335 -2.28 0.96 -3.74
CA SER A 335 -2.16 1.42 -5.12
C SER A 335 -1.29 2.67 -5.21
N PHE A 336 -0.18 2.57 -5.94
CA PHE A 336 0.83 3.63 -6.06
C PHE A 336 0.39 4.65 -7.11
N THR A 337 -0.42 5.61 -6.69
CA THR A 337 -0.88 6.70 -7.53
C THR A 337 0.17 7.82 -7.57
N SER A 338 0.64 8.19 -8.76
CA SER A 338 1.45 9.39 -8.95
C SER A 338 0.59 10.66 -9.07
N GLU A 339 1.18 11.86 -8.94
CA GLU A 339 0.45 13.11 -9.21
C GLU A 339 -0.06 13.18 -10.66
N ALA A 340 0.70 12.64 -11.62
CA ALA A 340 0.26 12.60 -13.01
C ALA A 340 -1.00 11.74 -13.18
N ASP A 341 -1.08 10.61 -12.47
CA ASP A 341 -2.26 9.74 -12.47
C ASP A 341 -3.50 10.41 -11.86
N LYS A 342 -3.33 11.49 -11.07
CA LYS A 342 -4.45 12.30 -10.53
C LYS A 342 -5.07 13.22 -11.56
N HIS A 343 -4.27 13.70 -12.49
CA HIS A 343 -4.71 14.66 -13.51
C HIS A 343 -5.06 14.00 -14.84
N SER A 344 -4.81 12.70 -14.98
CA SER A 344 -5.04 11.93 -16.20
C SER A 344 -6.42 11.22 -16.24
N ALA A 345 -7.40 11.70 -15.47
CA ALA A 345 -8.74 11.12 -15.38
C ALA A 345 -9.77 11.99 -16.11
#